data_AF-A0A967M0I6-F1
#
_entry.id   AF-A0A967M0I6-F1
#
_cell.length_a   1.000
_cell.length_b   1.000
_cell.length_c   1.000
_cell.angle_alpha   90.00
_cell.angle_beta   90.00
_cell.angle_gamma   90.00
#
_symmetry.space_group_name_H-M   'P 1'
#
loop_
_entity.id
_entity.type
_entity.pdbx_description
1 polymer ?
#
loop_
_entity_poly.entity_id
_entity_poly.type
_entity_poly.pdbx_seq_one_letter_code
_entity_poly.pdbx_strand_id
1 'polypeptide(L)'
;MAKTAKIEVKEEGLIASMQGFFKTLLEKGDINGLLVPQRLPGKNAVMPALIADPEKINGSDPLAPVFPMNAAKVVSKLTRKPLHGRVAVVL
;
A
#
# COMPACT_ATOMS: atom_id res chain seq x y z
N MET A 1 -17.43 -16.98 -3.76
CA MET A 1 -17.67 -16.58 -2.35
C MET A 1 -16.74 -15.42 -2.03
N ALA A 2 -17.25 -14.30 -1.54
CA ALA A 2 -16.40 -13.20 -1.10
C ALA A 2 -15.74 -13.58 0.24
N LYS A 3 -14.40 -13.50 0.33
CA LYS A 3 -13.69 -13.59 1.60
C LYS A 3 -13.68 -12.19 2.21
N THR A 4 -14.20 -12.05 3.42
CA THR A 4 -14.16 -10.79 4.17
C THR A 4 -13.15 -10.89 5.31
N ALA A 5 -12.53 -9.77 5.64
CA ALA A 5 -11.65 -9.63 6.79
C ALA A 5 -11.99 -8.32 7.51
N LYS A 6 -11.66 -8.23 8.80
CA LYS A 6 -11.82 -7.02 9.61
C LYS A 6 -10.44 -6.56 10.07
N ILE A 7 -10.19 -5.26 9.95
CA ILE A 7 -9.05 -4.60 10.58
C ILE A 7 -9.62 -3.80 11.73
N GLU A 8 -9.11 -4.04 12.94
CA GLU A 8 -9.49 -3.27 14.11
C GLU A 8 -8.93 -1.85 14.01
N VAL A 9 -9.78 -0.85 14.27
CA VAL A 9 -9.38 0.55 14.24
C VAL A 9 -8.85 0.93 15.62
N LYS A 10 -7.56 1.22 15.68
CA LYS A 10 -6.88 1.71 16.88
C LYS A 10 -7.18 3.19 17.09
N GLU A 11 -6.85 3.69 18.28
CA GLU A 11 -7.02 5.12 18.66
C GLU A 11 -6.33 6.09 17.69
N GLU A 12 -5.25 5.65 17.05
CA GLU A 12 -4.47 6.40 16.05
C GLU A 12 -5.23 6.63 14.72
N GLY A 13 -6.40 6.02 14.56
CA GLY A 13 -7.32 6.23 13.44
C GLY A 13 -7.22 5.18 12.32
N LEU A 14 -8.10 5.33 11.32
CA LEU A 14 -8.25 4.39 10.19
C LEU A 14 -6.95 4.19 9.39
N ILE A 15 -6.31 5.29 9.00
CA ILE A 15 -5.08 5.24 8.19
C ILE A 15 -3.95 4.57 8.96
N ALA A 16 -3.74 4.95 10.22
CA ALA A 16 -2.71 4.35 11.07
C ALA A 16 -2.96 2.84 11.28
N SER A 17 -4.23 2.44 11.45
CA SER A 17 -4.60 1.03 11.60
C SER A 17 -4.29 0.21 10.34
N MET A 18 -4.57 0.76 9.15
CA MET A 18 -4.21 0.12 7.87
C MET A 18 -2.69 0.07 7.66
N GLN A 19 -1.98 1.18 7.97
CA GLN A 19 -0.52 1.23 7.93
C GLN A 19 0.11 0.17 8.82
N GLY A 20 -0.37 0.02 10.05
CA GLY A 20 0.10 -1.00 10.98
C GLY A 20 -0.14 -2.42 10.45
N PHE A 21 -1.33 -2.69 9.89
CA PHE A 21 -1.62 -3.98 9.27
C PHE A 21 -0.67 -4.28 8.10
N PHE A 22 -0.45 -3.31 7.21
CA PHE A 22 0.49 -3.45 6.09
C PHE A 22 1.94 -3.65 6.54
N LYS A 23 2.37 -2.94 7.59
CA LYS A 23 3.69 -3.11 8.21
C LYS A 23 3.88 -4.56 8.65
N THR A 24 2.90 -5.11 9.37
CA THR A 24 2.95 -6.51 9.83
C THR A 24 3.03 -7.51 8.69
N LEU A 25 2.36 -7.28 7.55
CA LEU A 25 2.46 -8.17 6.38
C LEU A 25 3.86 -8.17 5.75
N LEU A 26 4.50 -7.00 5.68
CA LEU A 26 5.87 -6.86 5.17
C LEU A 26 6.90 -7.47 6.15
N GLU A 27 6.76 -7.20 7.46
CA GLU A 27 7.66 -7.74 8.49
C GLU A 27 7.62 -9.25 8.59
N LYS A 28 6.44 -9.86 8.41
CA LYS A 28 6.28 -11.33 8.38
C LYS A 28 6.83 -11.97 7.10
N GLY A 29 7.12 -11.17 6.08
CA GLY A 29 7.57 -11.67 4.78
C GLY A 29 6.48 -12.37 3.96
N ASP A 30 5.20 -12.25 4.35
CA ASP A 30 4.06 -12.79 3.59
C ASP A 30 3.97 -12.13 2.20
N ILE A 31 4.39 -10.86 2.14
CA ILE A 31 4.60 -10.07 0.93
C ILE A 31 6.00 -9.46 0.93
N ASN A 32 6.59 -9.34 -0.25
CA ASN A 32 7.88 -8.72 -0.50
C ASN A 32 7.76 -7.24 -0.91
N GLY A 33 6.54 -6.78 -1.20
CA GLY A 33 6.26 -5.39 -1.49
C GLY A 33 4.77 -5.09 -1.48
N LEU A 34 4.44 -3.83 -1.25
CA LEU A 34 3.09 -3.30 -1.28
C LEU A 34 3.05 -2.07 -2.20
N LEU A 35 2.26 -2.14 -3.28
CA LEU A 35 1.91 -0.96 -4.06
C LEU A 35 0.67 -0.31 -3.43
N VAL A 36 0.83 0.88 -2.87
CA VAL A 36 -0.24 1.62 -2.16
C VAL A 36 -0.12 3.11 -2.45
N PRO A 37 -1.23 3.89 -2.45
CA PRO A 37 -1.14 5.34 -2.52
C PRO A 37 -0.31 5.89 -1.35
N GLN A 38 0.60 6.81 -1.64
CA GLN A 38 1.48 7.42 -0.65
C GLN A 38 1.58 8.93 -0.86
N ARG A 39 1.51 9.69 0.24
CA ARG A 39 1.75 11.13 0.24
C ARG A 39 3.23 11.39 0.00
N LEU A 40 3.54 12.23 -0.98
CA LEU A 40 4.91 12.60 -1.29
C LEU A 40 5.41 13.69 -0.32
N PRO A 41 6.57 13.51 0.34
CA PRO A 41 7.15 14.55 1.18
C PRO A 41 7.34 15.86 0.42
N GLY A 42 6.90 16.97 1.01
CA GLY A 42 7.05 18.31 0.43
C GLY A 42 6.17 18.60 -0.79
N LYS A 43 5.26 17.70 -1.18
CA LYS A 43 4.29 17.92 -2.27
C LYS A 43 2.88 17.64 -1.78
N ASN A 44 1.91 18.46 -2.18
CA ASN A 44 0.49 18.17 -1.94
C ASN A 44 -0.06 17.18 -2.97
N ALA A 45 0.60 16.03 -3.10
CA ALA A 45 0.29 15.01 -4.10
C ALA A 45 0.40 13.61 -3.49
N VAL A 46 -0.48 12.73 -3.97
CA VAL A 46 -0.49 11.30 -3.64
C VAL A 46 -0.21 10.53 -4.91
N MET A 47 0.72 9.59 -4.83
CA MET A 47 1.10 8.74 -5.96
C MET A 47 1.14 7.29 -5.52
N PRO A 48 0.88 6.32 -6.41
CA PRO A 48 1.16 4.92 -6.13
C PRO A 48 2.66 4.73 -5.86
N ALA A 49 3.02 4.15 -4.72
CA ALA A 49 4.39 3.85 -4.34
C ALA A 49 4.55 2.36 -4.03
N LEU A 50 5.64 1.76 -4.52
CA LEU A 50 6.00 0.39 -4.17
C LEU A 50 6.89 0.41 -2.91
N ILE A 51 6.32 -0.05 -1.81
CA ILE A 51 6.98 -0.09 -0.50
C ILE A 51 7.45 -1.52 -0.24
N ALA A 52 8.77 -1.72 -0.14
CA ALA A 52 9.38 -3.00 0.22
C ALA A 52 9.98 -2.99 1.64
N ASP A 53 10.28 -1.81 2.16
CA ASP A 53 10.83 -1.60 3.50
C ASP A 53 9.68 -1.28 4.47
N PRO A 54 9.41 -2.11 5.49
CA PRO A 54 8.33 -1.88 6.46
C PRO A 54 8.42 -0.51 7.15
N GLU A 55 9.61 0.04 7.34
CA GLU A 55 9.78 1.34 8.01
C GLU A 55 9.32 2.52 7.15
N LYS A 56 9.14 2.32 5.85
CA LYS A 56 8.70 3.35 4.91
C LYS A 56 7.18 3.38 4.70
N ILE A 57 6.43 2.61 5.49
CA ILE A 57 4.96 2.55 5.41
C ILE A 57 4.28 3.84 5.92
N ASN A 58 4.95 4.55 6.83
CA ASN A 58 4.46 5.75 7.49
C ASN A 58 4.40 6.90 6.47
N GLY A 59 3.23 7.08 5.86
CA GLY A 59 3.02 8.00 4.73
C GLY A 59 2.13 7.44 3.63
N SER A 60 1.89 6.13 3.64
CA SER A 60 0.83 5.52 2.83
C SER A 60 -0.54 6.05 3.25
N ASP A 61 -1.37 6.40 2.28
CA ASP A 61 -2.72 6.92 2.51
C ASP A 61 -3.70 6.19 1.57
N PRO A 62 -4.07 4.93 1.90
CA PRO A 62 -4.90 4.08 1.04
C PRO A 62 -6.31 4.62 0.82
N LEU A 63 -6.78 5.59 1.61
CA LEU A 63 -8.10 6.20 1.49
C LEU A 63 -8.05 7.61 0.93
N ALA A 64 -6.89 8.06 0.43
CA ALA A 64 -6.76 9.38 -0.16
C ALA A 64 -7.71 9.56 -1.36
N PRO A 65 -8.52 10.65 -1.40
CA PRO A 65 -9.53 10.87 -2.44
C PRO A 65 -8.92 11.47 -3.71
N VAL A 66 -7.97 10.79 -4.34
CA VAL A 66 -7.10 11.37 -5.38
C VAL A 66 -6.96 10.45 -6.58
N PHE A 67 -7.22 11.00 -7.77
CA PHE A 67 -7.20 10.29 -9.06
C PHE A 67 -6.19 10.85 -10.07
N PRO A 68 -4.96 11.26 -9.71
CA PRO A 68 -4.03 11.81 -10.70
C PRO A 68 -3.67 10.77 -11.77
N MET A 69 -3.73 9.47 -11.46
CA MET A 69 -3.48 8.40 -12.42
C MET A 69 -4.11 7.06 -12.00
N ASN A 70 -4.41 6.21 -12.99
CA ASN A 70 -4.93 4.86 -12.76
C ASN A 70 -3.82 3.93 -12.25
N ALA A 71 -3.93 3.49 -10.99
CA ALA A 71 -2.95 2.63 -10.34
C ALA A 71 -2.86 1.22 -10.97
N ALA A 72 -3.94 0.69 -11.56
CA ALA A 72 -3.91 -0.60 -12.26
C ALA A 72 -2.97 -0.56 -13.48
N LYS A 73 -2.84 0.61 -14.15
CA LYS A 73 -1.86 0.80 -15.23
C LYS A 73 -0.41 0.79 -14.71
N VAL A 74 -0.19 1.23 -13.47
CA VAL A 74 1.12 1.12 -12.80
C VAL A 74 1.41 -0.34 -12.48
N VAL A 75 0.45 -1.08 -11.94
CA VAL A 75 0.57 -2.52 -11.68
C VAL A 75 0.93 -3.28 -12.95
N SER A 76 0.22 -3.04 -14.06
CA SER A 76 0.50 -3.67 -15.35
C SER A 76 1.95 -3.45 -15.84
N LYS A 77 2.51 -2.26 -15.61
CA LYS A 77 3.92 -1.98 -15.92
C LYS A 77 4.86 -2.68 -14.96
N LEU A 78 4.54 -2.69 -13.66
CA LEU A 78 5.33 -3.34 -12.61
C LEU A 78 5.47 -4.85 -12.86
N THR A 79 4.39 -5.50 -13.28
CA THR A 79 4.34 -6.96 -13.52
C THR A 79 4.74 -7.37 -14.93
N ARG A 80 5.24 -6.44 -15.77
CA ARG A 80 5.66 -6.74 -17.15
C ARG A 80 6.83 -7.74 -17.21
N LYS A 81 7.66 -7.75 -16.18
CA LYS A 81 8.69 -8.78 -15.96
C LYS A 81 8.30 -9.64 -14.76
N PRO A 82 8.74 -10.91 -14.70
CA PRO A 82 8.55 -11.73 -13.51
C PRO A 82 9.06 -11.00 -12.26
N LEU A 83 8.23 -10.95 -11.22
CA LEU A 83 8.61 -10.44 -9.92
C LEU A 83 9.17 -11.60 -9.09
N HIS A 84 10.35 -11.41 -8.50
CA HIS A 84 10.91 -12.36 -7.54
C HIS A 84 10.29 -12.09 -6.16
N GLY A 85 9.02 -12.43 -5.98
CA GLY A 85 8.30 -12.24 -4.73
C GLY A 85 6.81 -11.99 -4.90
N ARG A 86 6.09 -11.98 -3.78
CA ARG A 86 4.67 -11.64 -3.70
C ARG A 86 4.52 -10.14 -3.48
N VAL A 87 3.81 -9.47 -4.37
CA VAL A 87 3.47 -8.04 -4.22
C VAL A 87 1.98 -7.90 -3.99
N ALA A 88 1.59 -7.23 -2.90
CA ALA A 88 0.22 -6.82 -2.68
C ALA A 88 -0.04 -5.46 -3.33
N VAL A 89 -1.30 -5.20 -3.68
CA VAL A 89 -1.72 -3.94 -4.30
C VAL A 89 -3.00 -3.42 -3.63
N VAL A 90 -3.02 -2.12 -3.36
CA VAL A 90 -4.20 -1.36 -2.91
C VAL A 90 -4.40 -0.26 -3.97
N LEU A 91 -5.55 -0.27 -4.66
CA LEU A 91 -5.82 0.54 -5.85
C LEU A 91 -7.05 1.44 -5.66
#